data_AF-A0A951K8D5-F1
#
_entry.id   AF-A0A951K8D5-F1
#
_cell.length_a   1.000
_cell.length_b   1.000
_cell.length_c   1.000
_cell.angle_alpha   90.00
_cell.angle_beta   90.00
_cell.angle_gamma   90.00
#
_symmetry.space_group_name_H-M   'P 1'
#
loop_
_entity.id
_entity.type
_entity.pdbx_description
1 polymer ?
#
loop_
_entity_poly.entity_id
_entity_poly.type
_entity_poly.pdbx_seq_one_letter_code
_entity_poly.pdbx_strand_id
1 'polypeptide(L)'
;AWITAQQATDPDYWVQQLSRTVRFAPALRELLENPQRIFLEVGPGNALARAARQQTGLNTRRVLLGSFAAPEASDCGMAQALGQLWLSGGSIDWNKFHEGSSYRRVTLPTYPFERQTYWIEPAMETPDPASSAVPSSQASAASENVIEDLATSEERAPSSREQALYDRPQLSTPLVPPASSAEKTIAAICQRALGINEIGIDDNFFELGGDSLTAVRVIADIKETFGVDVPIIKLYENLTIRALAQLFLSGPALQPETAALDQQLRMERMEHRRQYRRSEFAKRSAS
;
A
#
# COMPACT_ATOMS: atom_id res chain seq x y z
N ALA A 1 5.83 -12.36 26.23
CA ALA A 1 6.53 -13.50 25.62
C ALA A 1 5.95 -13.76 24.23
N TRP A 2 6.79 -14.21 23.30
CA TRP A 2 6.35 -14.74 22.00
C TRP A 2 5.81 -16.16 22.17
N ILE A 3 5.05 -16.65 21.18
CA ILE A 3 4.53 -18.01 21.17
C ILE A 3 5.69 -19.03 21.22
N THR A 4 5.52 -20.12 21.97
CA THR A 4 6.46 -21.25 22.00
C THR A 4 6.00 -22.40 21.10
N ALA A 5 6.89 -23.34 20.79
CA ALA A 5 6.53 -24.54 20.01
C ALA A 5 5.43 -25.37 20.68
N GLN A 6 5.47 -25.48 22.02
CA GLN A 6 4.45 -26.18 22.79
C GLN A 6 3.10 -25.47 22.72
N GLN A 7 3.08 -24.14 22.81
CA GLN A 7 1.86 -23.34 22.70
C GLN A 7 1.25 -23.41 21.30
N ALA A 8 2.07 -23.53 20.24
CA ALA A 8 1.58 -23.66 18.88
C ALA A 8 0.73 -24.93 18.66
N THR A 9 0.98 -25.99 19.44
CA THR A 9 0.21 -27.25 19.40
C THR A 9 -0.91 -27.32 20.45
N ASP A 10 -1.06 -26.31 21.30
CA ASP A 10 -2.02 -26.29 22.39
C ASP A 10 -3.37 -25.67 21.95
N PRO A 11 -4.49 -26.41 21.98
CA PRO A 11 -5.81 -25.87 21.65
C PRO A 11 -6.22 -24.65 22.49
N ASP A 12 -5.85 -24.63 23.78
CA ASP A 12 -6.24 -23.54 24.68
C ASP A 12 -5.56 -22.23 24.31
N TYR A 13 -4.35 -22.29 23.75
CA TYR A 13 -3.66 -21.12 23.20
C TYR A 13 -4.48 -20.49 22.06
N TRP A 14 -4.99 -21.29 21.12
CA TRP A 14 -5.77 -20.82 19.98
C TRP A 14 -7.12 -20.21 20.40
N VAL A 15 -7.79 -20.81 21.39
CA VAL A 15 -9.01 -20.23 21.99
C VAL A 15 -8.72 -18.88 22.64
N GLN A 16 -7.60 -18.75 23.34
CA GLN A 16 -7.17 -17.47 23.92
C GLN A 16 -6.80 -16.46 22.83
N GLN A 17 -6.18 -16.89 21.74
CA GLN A 17 -5.80 -16.01 20.63
C GLN A 17 -7.04 -15.38 19.96
N LEU A 18 -8.14 -16.13 19.81
CA LEU A 18 -9.40 -15.62 19.27
C LEU A 18 -10.12 -14.63 20.20
N SER A 19 -9.88 -14.72 21.51
CA SER A 19 -10.58 -13.92 22.53
C SER A 19 -9.77 -12.75 23.09
N ARG A 20 -8.45 -12.71 22.87
CA ARG A 20 -7.55 -11.66 23.35
C ARG A 20 -7.12 -10.71 22.25
N THR A 21 -6.66 -9.53 22.64
CA THR A 21 -6.13 -8.52 21.71
C THR A 21 -4.88 -9.04 20.98
N VAL A 22 -4.93 -9.02 19.65
CA VAL A 22 -3.79 -9.39 18.80
C VAL A 22 -2.68 -8.35 18.91
N ARG A 23 -1.48 -8.79 19.27
CA ARG A 23 -0.29 -7.93 19.41
C ARG A 23 0.45 -7.76 18.09
N PHE A 24 -0.23 -7.28 17.05
CA PHE A 24 0.32 -7.14 15.69
C PHE A 24 1.50 -6.16 15.64
N ALA A 25 1.34 -4.93 16.15
CA ALA A 25 2.37 -3.90 16.05
C ALA A 25 3.69 -4.27 16.74
N PRO A 26 3.69 -4.81 17.98
CA PRO A 26 4.91 -5.33 18.59
C PRO A 26 5.55 -6.46 17.79
N ALA A 27 4.75 -7.39 17.26
CA ALA A 27 5.26 -8.53 16.48
C ALA A 27 5.94 -8.06 15.19
N LEU A 28 5.33 -7.10 14.49
CA LEU A 28 5.90 -6.53 13.29
C LEU A 28 7.22 -5.80 13.58
N ARG A 29 7.30 -5.03 14.68
CA ARG A 29 8.52 -4.32 15.07
C ARG A 29 9.69 -5.28 15.30
N GLU A 30 9.44 -6.39 16.00
CA GLU A 30 10.44 -7.45 16.21
C GLU A 30 10.95 -8.01 14.88
N LEU A 31 10.05 -8.31 13.94
CA LEU A 31 10.43 -8.86 12.64
C LEU A 31 11.22 -7.86 11.79
N LEU A 32 10.96 -6.56 11.96
CA LEU A 32 11.60 -5.50 11.20
C LEU A 32 13.04 -5.20 11.62
N GLU A 33 13.48 -5.67 12.79
CA GLU A 33 14.87 -5.57 13.23
C GLU A 33 15.85 -6.17 12.21
N ASN A 34 15.43 -7.21 11.49
CA ASN A 34 16.21 -7.75 10.38
C ASN A 34 15.89 -7.02 9.06
N PRO A 35 16.84 -6.29 8.46
CA PRO A 35 16.61 -5.52 7.25
C PRO A 35 16.44 -6.32 5.97
N GLN A 36 16.82 -7.61 5.96
CA GLN A 36 16.76 -8.46 4.78
C GLN A 36 15.44 -9.22 4.63
N ARG A 37 14.50 -9.08 5.58
CA ARG A 37 13.21 -9.78 5.49
C ARG A 37 12.26 -9.13 4.48
N ILE A 38 11.70 -9.96 3.61
CA ILE A 38 10.59 -9.64 2.71
C ILE A 38 9.30 -10.13 3.38
N PHE A 39 8.20 -9.37 3.27
CA PHE A 39 6.93 -9.70 3.89
C PHE A 39 5.85 -9.99 2.83
N LEU A 40 5.25 -11.17 2.91
CA LEU A 40 4.16 -11.56 2.02
C LEU A 40 2.86 -11.67 2.84
N GLU A 41 1.85 -10.90 2.46
CA GLU A 41 0.48 -11.07 2.95
C GLU A 41 -0.21 -12.18 2.15
N VAL A 42 -0.54 -13.26 2.86
CA VAL A 42 -1.25 -14.42 2.29
C VAL A 42 -2.73 -14.24 2.56
N GLY A 43 -3.50 -13.94 1.52
CA GLY A 43 -4.94 -13.79 1.61
C GLY A 43 -5.52 -12.85 0.53
N PRO A 44 -6.87 -12.74 0.47
CA PRO A 44 -7.62 -12.01 -0.57
C PRO A 44 -7.51 -10.48 -0.49
N GLY A 45 -6.63 -9.94 0.36
CA GLY A 45 -6.61 -8.52 0.68
C GLY A 45 -5.21 -7.96 0.87
N ASN A 46 -5.17 -6.70 1.30
CA ASN A 46 -3.96 -5.94 1.57
C ASN A 46 -3.99 -5.27 2.97
N ALA A 47 -4.88 -5.72 3.86
CA ALA A 47 -5.15 -5.07 5.12
C ALA A 47 -3.93 -5.10 6.06
N LEU A 48 -3.21 -6.23 6.10
CA LEU A 48 -2.01 -6.35 6.92
C LEU A 48 -0.86 -5.53 6.34
N ALA A 49 -0.73 -5.50 5.01
CA ALA A 49 0.23 -4.68 4.30
C ALA A 49 0.03 -3.18 4.60
N ARG A 50 -1.23 -2.72 4.60
CA ARG A 50 -1.56 -1.33 4.95
C ARG A 50 -1.28 -1.02 6.42
N ALA A 51 -1.70 -1.89 7.33
CA ALA A 51 -1.42 -1.74 8.76
C ALA A 51 0.10 -1.68 9.04
N ALA A 52 0.86 -2.51 8.33
CA ALA A 52 2.32 -2.52 8.42
C ALA A 52 2.93 -1.20 7.93
N ARG A 53 2.50 -0.69 6.76
CA ARG A 53 2.98 0.60 6.22
C ARG A 53 2.69 1.76 7.16
N GLN A 54 1.47 1.84 7.70
CA GLN A 54 1.06 2.92 8.62
C GLN A 54 1.88 2.98 9.90
N GLN A 55 2.32 1.84 10.42
CA GLN A 55 3.01 1.77 11.72
C GLN A 55 4.52 1.96 11.64
N THR A 56 5.11 1.79 10.47
CA THR A 56 6.56 1.54 10.37
C THR A 56 7.29 2.60 9.57
N GLY A 57 6.59 3.43 8.79
CA GLY A 57 7.21 4.46 7.96
C GLY A 57 8.27 3.92 7.01
N LEU A 58 8.22 2.61 6.70
CA LEU A 58 9.26 1.94 5.94
C LEU A 58 9.31 2.49 4.52
N ASN A 59 10.50 2.93 4.11
CA ASN A 59 10.83 3.18 2.72
C ASN A 59 10.56 1.91 1.90
N THR A 60 9.98 2.14 0.72
CA THR A 60 9.39 1.26 -0.31
C THR A 60 10.16 0.00 -0.72
N ARG A 61 11.33 -0.29 -0.17
CA ARG A 61 12.13 -1.49 -0.52
C ARG A 61 11.73 -2.76 0.24
N ARG A 62 10.99 -2.67 1.35
CA ARG A 62 10.48 -3.85 2.05
C ARG A 62 9.11 -4.20 1.52
N VAL A 63 9.10 -5.15 0.59
CA VAL A 63 7.93 -5.44 -0.22
C VAL A 63 6.88 -6.13 0.64
N LEU A 64 5.68 -5.55 0.67
CA LEU A 64 4.46 -6.04 1.31
C LEU A 64 3.50 -6.36 0.17
N LEU A 65 3.47 -7.62 -0.24
CA LEU A 65 2.68 -8.10 -1.37
C LEU A 65 1.43 -8.80 -0.87
N GLY A 66 0.26 -8.49 -1.44
CA GLY A 66 -0.92 -9.32 -1.27
C GLY A 66 -0.90 -10.44 -2.32
N SER A 67 -0.97 -11.69 -1.89
CA SER A 67 -0.98 -12.84 -2.80
C SER A 67 -2.26 -12.93 -3.65
N PHE A 68 -3.36 -12.32 -3.20
CA PHE A 68 -4.68 -12.39 -3.86
C PHE A 68 -5.42 -11.05 -3.79
N ALA A 69 -4.76 -9.92 -4.02
CA ALA A 69 -5.35 -8.58 -3.85
C ALA A 69 -6.52 -8.23 -4.80
N ALA A 70 -6.96 -9.15 -5.67
CA ALA A 70 -8.09 -8.97 -6.57
C ALA A 70 -9.27 -9.87 -6.12
N PRO A 71 -10.53 -9.39 -6.24
CA PRO A 71 -11.74 -10.12 -5.83
C PRO A 71 -11.93 -11.44 -6.60
N GLU A 72 -11.29 -11.57 -7.76
CA GLU A 72 -11.10 -12.83 -8.46
C GLU A 72 -9.68 -13.30 -8.16
N ALA A 73 -9.54 -14.43 -7.46
CA ALA A 73 -8.27 -15.13 -7.32
C ALA A 73 -7.83 -15.65 -8.70
N SER A 74 -7.34 -14.74 -9.53
CA SER A 74 -6.87 -15.00 -10.88
C SER A 74 -5.40 -15.41 -10.82
N ASP A 75 -5.02 -16.37 -11.68
CA ASP A 75 -3.63 -16.80 -11.87
C ASP A 75 -2.68 -15.61 -12.11
N CYS A 76 -3.20 -14.53 -12.71
CA CYS A 76 -2.48 -13.28 -12.92
C CYS A 76 -2.03 -12.60 -11.61
N GLY A 77 -2.88 -12.59 -10.58
CA GLY A 77 -2.54 -11.96 -9.29
C GLY A 77 -1.41 -12.69 -8.57
N MET A 78 -1.44 -14.02 -8.61
CA MET A 78 -0.37 -14.84 -8.04
C MET A 78 0.93 -14.70 -8.85
N ALA A 79 0.87 -14.69 -10.18
CA ALA A 79 2.04 -14.45 -11.04
C ALA A 79 2.65 -13.06 -10.80
N GLN A 80 1.83 -12.03 -10.59
CA GLN A 80 2.29 -10.68 -10.26
C GLN A 80 2.96 -10.63 -8.88
N ALA A 81 2.39 -11.29 -7.87
CA ALA A 81 3.02 -11.40 -6.55
C ALA A 81 4.37 -12.13 -6.61
N LEU A 82 4.48 -13.21 -7.40
CA LEU A 82 5.74 -13.91 -7.63
C LEU A 82 6.76 -13.01 -8.35
N GLY A 83 6.36 -12.30 -9.40
CA GLY A 83 7.24 -11.37 -10.11
C GLY A 83 7.80 -10.27 -9.18
N GLN A 84 6.94 -9.70 -8.34
CA GLN A 84 7.37 -8.71 -7.35
C GLN A 84 8.30 -9.31 -6.29
N LEU A 85 8.03 -10.53 -5.80
CA LEU A 85 8.90 -11.23 -4.87
C LEU A 85 10.30 -11.46 -5.48
N TRP A 86 10.36 -11.84 -6.76
CA TRP A 86 11.60 -12.02 -7.50
C TRP A 86 12.38 -10.70 -7.65
N LEU A 87 11.70 -9.61 -8.06
CA LEU A 87 12.29 -8.27 -8.15
C LEU A 87 12.81 -7.76 -6.79
N SER A 88 12.23 -8.24 -5.70
CA SER A 88 12.65 -7.94 -4.33
C SER A 88 13.88 -8.73 -3.87
N GLY A 89 14.40 -9.64 -4.70
CA GLY A 89 15.51 -10.53 -4.36
C GLY A 89 15.08 -11.84 -3.69
N GLY A 90 13.78 -12.15 -3.67
CA GLY A 90 13.29 -13.46 -3.21
C GLY A 90 13.69 -14.56 -4.19
N SER A 91 14.16 -15.69 -3.67
CA SER A 91 14.42 -16.87 -4.49
C SER A 91 13.11 -17.59 -4.84
N ILE A 92 12.92 -17.90 -6.11
CA ILE A 92 11.75 -18.62 -6.62
C ILE A 92 12.22 -19.92 -7.26
N ASP A 93 11.63 -21.03 -6.83
CA ASP A 93 11.80 -22.33 -7.46
C ASP A 93 10.88 -22.43 -8.68
N TRP A 94 11.38 -21.99 -9.83
CA TRP A 94 10.64 -22.04 -11.09
C TRP A 94 10.31 -23.46 -11.53
N ASN A 95 11.06 -24.48 -11.10
CA ASN A 95 10.76 -25.87 -11.44
C ASN A 95 9.47 -26.32 -10.76
N LYS A 96 9.28 -25.98 -9.48
CA LYS A 96 8.02 -26.26 -8.76
C LYS A 96 6.86 -25.45 -9.30
N PHE A 97 7.07 -24.18 -9.64
CA PHE A 97 6.02 -23.34 -10.21
C PHE A 97 5.48 -23.91 -11.55
N HIS A 98 6.36 -24.55 -12.32
CA HIS A 98 6.02 -25.15 -13.62
C HIS A 98 5.65 -26.64 -13.54
N GLU A 99 5.59 -27.24 -12.35
CA GLU A 99 5.26 -28.65 -12.18
C GLU A 99 3.86 -28.97 -12.73
N GLY A 100 3.72 -30.07 -13.47
CA GLY A 100 2.45 -30.48 -14.08
C GLY A 100 2.02 -29.70 -15.33
N SER A 101 2.78 -28.67 -15.74
CA SER A 101 2.51 -27.88 -16.94
C SER A 101 3.57 -28.13 -18.03
N SER A 102 3.15 -28.20 -19.30
CA SER A 102 4.07 -28.33 -20.43
C SER A 102 4.22 -26.99 -21.15
N TYR A 103 5.44 -26.45 -21.18
CA TYR A 103 5.75 -25.18 -21.84
C TYR A 103 6.63 -25.41 -23.07
N ARG A 104 6.47 -24.57 -24.10
CA ARG A 104 7.37 -24.54 -25.26
C ARG A 104 8.41 -23.45 -25.06
N ARG A 105 9.67 -23.74 -25.39
CA ARG A 105 10.71 -22.72 -25.44
C ARG A 105 10.43 -21.79 -26.60
N VAL A 106 10.39 -20.49 -26.33
CA VAL A 106 10.25 -19.42 -27.33
C VAL A 106 11.54 -18.62 -27.35
N THR A 107 12.04 -18.28 -28.54
CA THR A 107 13.16 -17.37 -28.68
C THR A 107 12.72 -15.95 -28.34
N LEU A 108 13.36 -15.35 -27.34
CA LEU A 108 13.14 -13.95 -26.99
C LEU A 108 14.08 -13.06 -27.81
N PRO A 109 13.70 -11.79 -28.07
CA PRO A 109 14.62 -10.80 -28.63
C PRO A 109 15.90 -10.72 -27.81
N THR A 110 17.02 -10.40 -28.47
CA THR A 110 18.27 -10.10 -27.77
C THR A 110 18.12 -8.86 -26.90
N TYR A 111 18.92 -8.77 -25.83
CA TYR A 111 18.94 -7.60 -24.95
C TYR A 111 19.12 -6.30 -25.78
N PRO A 112 18.25 -5.29 -25.59
CA PRO A 112 18.35 -4.03 -26.32
C PRO A 112 19.48 -3.20 -25.72
N PHE A 113 20.72 -3.46 -26.16
CA PHE A 113 21.88 -2.70 -25.71
C PHE A 113 21.69 -1.21 -25.96
N GLU A 114 21.97 -0.41 -24.94
CA GLU A 114 22.02 1.04 -25.06
C GLU A 114 23.18 1.41 -25.99
N ARG A 115 22.86 2.10 -27.08
CA ARG A 115 23.84 2.44 -28.12
C ARG A 115 24.52 3.76 -27.79
N GLN A 116 25.50 3.71 -26.91
CA GLN A 116 26.40 4.83 -26.66
C GLN A 116 27.69 4.67 -27.47
N THR A 117 28.12 5.74 -28.12
CA THR A 117 29.38 5.80 -28.85
C THR A 117 30.53 6.08 -27.88
N TYR A 118 31.32 5.04 -27.60
CA TYR A 118 32.56 5.16 -26.83
C TYR A 118 33.76 5.14 -27.80
N TRP A 119 33.90 6.20 -28.60
CA TRP A 119 35.10 6.39 -29.41
C TRP A 119 36.21 6.97 -28.53
N ILE A 120 37.41 6.39 -28.59
CA ILE A 120 38.61 7.06 -28.10
C ILE A 120 38.99 8.04 -29.20
N GLU A 121 38.65 9.32 -29.01
CA GLU A 121 39.17 10.35 -29.88
C GLU A 121 40.70 10.36 -29.70
N PRO A 122 41.48 10.24 -30.80
CA PRO A 122 42.91 10.45 -30.70
C PRO A 122 43.12 11.84 -30.09
N ALA A 123 43.97 11.94 -29.06
CA ALA A 123 44.38 13.23 -28.55
C ALA A 123 44.76 14.07 -29.76
N MET A 124 44.10 15.22 -29.96
CA MET A 124 44.45 16.17 -31.01
C MET A 124 45.96 16.26 -30.99
N GLU A 125 46.61 15.71 -32.02
CA GLU A 125 48.04 15.85 -32.18
C GLU A 125 48.26 17.36 -32.11
N THR A 126 48.84 17.80 -30.99
CA THR A 126 49.35 19.15 -30.90
C THR A 126 50.32 19.21 -32.06
N PRO A 127 50.12 20.10 -33.05
CA PRO A 127 50.97 20.09 -34.23
C PRO A 127 52.41 20.12 -33.75
N ASP A 128 53.17 19.09 -34.10
CA ASP A 128 54.57 18.96 -33.73
C ASP A 128 55.28 20.24 -34.19
N PRO A 129 55.82 21.08 -33.29
CA PRO A 129 56.39 22.37 -33.68
C PRO A 129 57.71 22.21 -34.46
N ALA A 130 58.11 20.99 -34.81
CA ALA A 130 59.32 20.67 -35.57
C ALA A 130 59.17 20.76 -37.11
N SER A 131 58.02 21.20 -37.65
CA SER A 131 57.90 21.60 -39.06
C SER A 131 57.33 23.02 -39.24
N SER A 132 57.86 23.99 -38.53
CA SER A 132 58.04 25.33 -39.12
C SER A 132 59.28 26.00 -38.54
N ALA A 133 60.12 26.52 -39.44
CA ALA A 133 61.26 27.34 -39.10
C ALA A 133 60.82 28.61 -38.33
N VAL A 134 61.60 28.93 -37.29
CA VAL A 134 61.61 30.09 -36.36
C VAL A 134 61.90 31.44 -37.10
N PRO A 135 61.73 32.69 -36.55
CA PRO A 135 61.23 33.21 -35.24
C PRO A 135 60.09 34.29 -35.38
N SER A 136 59.48 34.96 -34.37
CA SER A 136 59.97 35.55 -33.11
C SER A 136 58.83 36.11 -32.24
N SER A 137 59.03 36.09 -30.92
CA SER A 137 58.76 37.18 -29.94
C SER A 137 57.35 37.40 -29.34
N GLN A 138 57.33 37.22 -28.00
CA GLN A 138 56.44 37.77 -26.95
C GLN A 138 55.08 37.09 -26.75
N ALA A 139 54.53 36.92 -25.53
CA ALA A 139 54.99 36.80 -24.16
C ALA A 139 53.70 36.62 -23.33
N SER A 140 53.69 35.75 -22.30
CA SER A 140 52.87 35.88 -21.07
C SER A 140 51.35 35.66 -21.22
N ALA A 141 50.57 34.96 -20.38
CA ALA A 141 50.71 34.39 -19.05
C ALA A 141 49.60 33.33 -18.81
N ALA A 142 49.81 32.46 -17.80
CA ALA A 142 48.85 32.03 -16.76
C ALA A 142 47.43 31.56 -17.16
N SER A 143 46.81 30.51 -16.61
CA SER A 143 47.09 29.63 -15.48
C SER A 143 46.04 28.51 -15.45
N GLU A 144 46.45 27.38 -14.87
CA GLU A 144 45.72 26.38 -14.07
C GLU A 144 44.18 26.45 -13.97
N ASN A 145 43.51 25.29 -14.14
CA ASN A 145 42.81 24.59 -13.04
C ASN A 145 42.21 23.27 -13.56
N VAL A 146 42.69 22.10 -13.09
CA VAL A 146 42.26 21.38 -11.87
C VAL A 146 40.99 20.56 -12.10
N ILE A 147 41.19 19.25 -12.05
CA ILE A 147 40.17 18.20 -11.96
C ILE A 147 39.88 18.01 -10.47
N GLU A 148 38.66 18.34 -10.08
CA GLU A 148 37.97 18.03 -8.81
C GLU A 148 36.47 18.04 -9.18
N ASP A 149 35.57 17.23 -8.67
CA ASP A 149 35.58 16.15 -7.69
C ASP A 149 34.24 15.43 -7.89
N LEU A 150 34.25 14.11 -7.87
CA LEU A 150 33.06 13.27 -7.99
C LEU A 150 32.67 12.81 -6.59
N ALA A 151 32.19 13.75 -5.77
CA ALA A 151 31.58 13.43 -4.49
C ALA A 151 30.67 14.56 -4.03
N THR A 152 29.60 14.18 -3.34
CA THR A 152 28.69 15.04 -2.57
C THR A 152 27.60 15.76 -3.36
N SER A 153 26.42 15.16 -3.38
CA SER A 153 25.14 15.88 -3.45
C SER A 153 24.16 15.22 -2.48
N GLU A 154 24.45 15.50 -1.21
CA GLU A 154 23.54 15.83 -0.12
C GLU A 154 22.12 15.26 -0.15
N GLU A 155 21.91 14.34 0.80
CA GLU A 155 20.62 14.05 1.42
C GLU A 155 19.97 15.34 1.93
N ARG A 156 19.02 15.86 1.16
CA ARG A 156 18.11 16.89 1.63
C ARG A 156 16.91 16.21 2.29
N ALA A 157 16.92 16.13 3.62
CA ALA A 157 15.74 15.81 4.40
C ALA A 157 14.65 16.86 4.12
N PRO A 158 13.44 16.47 3.67
CA PRO A 158 12.29 17.36 3.76
C PRO A 158 11.76 17.30 5.20
N SER A 159 11.90 18.44 5.85
CA SER A 159 11.11 18.88 6.98
C SER A 159 9.61 18.68 6.73
N SER A 160 8.90 18.29 7.79
CA SER A 160 7.43 18.27 7.93
C SER A 160 6.73 16.98 7.46
N ARG A 161 5.99 16.36 8.38
CA ARG A 161 5.10 15.20 8.17
C ARG A 161 3.97 15.52 7.18
N GLU A 162 4.26 15.59 5.89
CA GLU A 162 3.24 15.40 4.86
C GLU A 162 3.08 13.90 4.63
N GLN A 163 1.87 13.39 4.85
CA GLN A 163 1.52 12.02 4.53
C GLN A 163 1.81 11.82 3.03
N ALA A 164 2.82 11.02 2.69
CA ALA A 164 3.15 10.71 1.31
C ALA A 164 1.92 10.08 0.65
N LEU A 165 1.27 10.87 -0.21
CA LEU A 165 0.13 10.45 -1.00
C LEU A 165 0.65 9.55 -2.14
N TYR A 166 0.04 8.39 -2.32
CA TYR A 166 0.39 7.37 -3.30
C TYR A 166 -0.37 7.57 -4.60
N ASP A 167 0.19 7.09 -5.72
CA ASP A 167 -0.48 7.15 -7.02
C ASP A 167 -1.66 6.19 -7.10
N ARG A 168 -2.67 6.58 -7.90
CA ARG A 168 -3.88 5.79 -8.13
C ARG A 168 -3.51 4.42 -8.72
N PRO A 169 -4.02 3.31 -8.17
CA PRO A 169 -3.80 1.98 -8.75
C PRO A 169 -4.38 1.91 -10.17
N GLN A 170 -3.82 1.04 -11.02
CA GLN A 170 -4.34 0.83 -12.38
C GLN A 170 -5.68 0.09 -12.31
N LEU A 171 -6.77 0.87 -12.29
CA LEU A 171 -8.14 0.37 -12.35
C LEU A 171 -8.64 0.35 -13.80
N SER A 172 -9.53 -0.59 -14.12
CA SER A 172 -10.24 -0.65 -15.41
C SER A 172 -11.19 0.53 -15.62
N THR A 173 -11.53 1.25 -14.54
CA THR A 173 -12.42 2.41 -14.53
C THR A 173 -11.67 3.69 -14.95
N PRO A 174 -12.19 4.48 -15.91
CA PRO A 174 -11.55 5.72 -16.33
C PRO A 174 -11.49 6.74 -15.19
N LEU A 175 -10.40 7.51 -15.12
CA LEU A 175 -10.27 8.59 -14.15
C LEU A 175 -11.21 9.74 -14.51
N VAL A 176 -12.26 9.93 -13.73
CA VAL A 176 -13.16 11.09 -13.84
C VAL A 176 -13.01 11.95 -12.58
N PRO A 177 -12.47 13.17 -12.68
CA PRO A 177 -12.21 14.00 -11.50
C PRO A 177 -13.51 14.52 -10.87
N PRO A 178 -13.52 14.78 -9.55
CA PRO A 178 -14.68 15.33 -8.85
C PRO A 178 -15.03 16.73 -9.35
N ALA A 179 -16.27 16.91 -9.82
CA ALA A 179 -16.76 18.16 -10.39
C ALA A 179 -17.51 19.00 -9.35
N SER A 180 -18.37 18.37 -8.54
CA SER A 180 -19.19 19.08 -7.55
C SER A 180 -18.42 19.38 -6.25
N SER A 181 -18.87 20.39 -5.49
CA SER A 181 -18.26 20.73 -4.19
C SER A 181 -18.36 19.59 -3.18
N ALA A 182 -19.48 18.84 -3.21
CA ALA A 182 -19.67 17.63 -2.40
C ALA A 182 -18.69 16.53 -2.81
N GLU A 183 -18.56 16.22 -4.11
CA GLU A 183 -17.61 15.24 -4.62
C GLU A 183 -16.17 15.59 -4.23
N LYS A 184 -15.76 16.86 -4.35
CA LYS A 184 -14.40 17.31 -4.00
C LYS A 184 -14.10 17.11 -2.51
N THR A 185 -15.08 17.37 -1.65
CA THR A 185 -14.91 17.23 -0.21
C THR A 185 -14.86 15.76 0.20
N ILE A 186 -15.72 14.92 -0.37
CA ILE A 186 -15.70 13.46 -0.14
C ILE A 186 -14.41 12.87 -0.69
N ALA A 187 -13.97 13.30 -1.88
CA ALA A 187 -12.69 12.91 -2.46
C ALA A 187 -11.54 13.25 -1.50
N ALA A 188 -11.51 14.45 -0.92
CA ALA A 188 -10.48 14.85 0.05
C ALA A 188 -10.49 13.99 1.33
N ILE A 189 -11.66 13.61 1.83
CA ILE A 189 -11.79 12.69 2.98
C ILE A 189 -11.23 11.32 2.60
N CYS A 190 -11.61 10.78 1.45
CA CYS A 190 -11.12 9.50 0.95
C CYS A 190 -9.60 9.52 0.66
N GLN A 191 -9.07 10.59 0.06
CA GLN A 191 -7.64 10.78 -0.21
C GLN A 191 -6.84 10.77 1.08
N ARG A 192 -7.30 11.48 2.12
CA ARG A 192 -6.64 11.50 3.43
C ARG A 192 -6.74 10.16 4.16
N ALA A 193 -7.86 9.46 4.04
CA ALA A 193 -8.05 8.16 4.69
C ALA A 193 -7.28 7.03 3.99
N LEU A 194 -7.20 7.06 2.67
CA LEU A 194 -6.51 6.06 1.84
C LEU A 194 -5.03 6.37 1.63
N GLY A 195 -4.67 7.66 1.70
CA GLY A 195 -3.35 8.18 1.35
C GLY A 195 -3.10 8.21 -0.16
N ILE A 196 -4.09 8.53 -1.00
CA ILE A 196 -3.96 8.48 -2.47
C ILE A 196 -4.06 9.90 -3.06
N ASN A 197 -3.22 10.22 -4.06
CA ASN A 197 -3.16 11.52 -4.75
C ASN A 197 -4.45 11.83 -5.52
N GLU A 198 -4.88 10.94 -6.40
CA GLU A 198 -6.01 11.16 -7.28
C GLU A 198 -7.03 10.03 -7.14
N ILE A 199 -8.28 10.41 -6.84
CA ILE A 199 -9.40 9.48 -6.77
C ILE A 199 -10.46 9.94 -7.76
N GLY A 200 -10.85 9.04 -8.66
CA GLY A 200 -11.95 9.23 -9.59
C GLY A 200 -13.31 9.06 -8.92
N ILE A 201 -14.33 9.73 -9.44
CA ILE A 201 -15.67 9.69 -8.83
C ILE A 201 -16.35 8.32 -8.87
N ASP A 202 -15.96 7.48 -9.83
CA ASP A 202 -16.47 6.12 -10.03
C ASP A 202 -15.53 5.05 -9.48
N ASP A 203 -14.44 5.46 -8.83
CA ASP A 203 -13.52 4.51 -8.23
C ASP A 203 -14.18 3.84 -7.03
N ASN A 204 -14.21 2.52 -7.05
CA ASN A 204 -14.69 1.76 -5.91
C ASN A 204 -13.68 1.89 -4.76
N PHE A 205 -14.16 2.35 -3.61
CA PHE A 205 -13.35 2.54 -2.42
C PHE A 205 -12.52 1.31 -2.02
N PHE A 206 -13.05 0.10 -2.20
CA PHE A 206 -12.33 -1.15 -1.89
C PHE A 206 -11.30 -1.51 -2.96
N GLU A 207 -11.54 -1.17 -4.22
CA GLU A 207 -10.55 -1.36 -5.30
C GLU A 207 -9.38 -0.39 -5.16
N LEU A 208 -9.62 0.80 -4.61
CA LEU A 208 -8.58 1.72 -4.15
C LEU A 208 -7.85 1.23 -2.89
N GLY A 209 -8.19 0.02 -2.42
CA GLY A 209 -7.57 -0.64 -1.28
C GLY A 209 -8.22 -0.33 0.06
N GLY A 210 -9.38 0.34 0.10
CA GLY A 210 -10.17 0.59 1.31
C GLY A 210 -10.49 -0.68 2.11
N ASP A 211 -10.53 -0.57 3.43
CA ASP A 211 -10.90 -1.65 4.35
C ASP A 211 -11.98 -1.19 5.34
N SER A 212 -12.50 -2.10 6.17
CA SER A 212 -13.57 -1.78 7.13
C SER A 212 -13.14 -0.71 8.15
N LEU A 213 -11.87 -0.64 8.54
CA LEU A 213 -11.40 0.35 9.51
C LEU A 213 -11.32 1.75 8.89
N THR A 214 -10.83 1.84 7.67
CA THR A 214 -10.73 3.07 6.89
C THR A 214 -12.12 3.53 6.47
N ALA A 215 -13.01 2.60 6.10
CA ALA A 215 -14.41 2.87 5.83
C ALA A 215 -15.11 3.51 7.05
N VAL A 216 -14.92 2.95 8.25
CA VAL A 216 -15.48 3.54 9.49
C VAL A 216 -14.96 4.96 9.75
N ARG A 217 -13.67 5.23 9.49
CA ARG A 217 -13.11 6.58 9.61
C ARG A 217 -13.71 7.55 8.61
N VAL A 218 -13.83 7.13 7.35
CA VAL A 218 -14.45 7.93 6.29
C VAL A 218 -15.91 8.26 6.63
N ILE A 219 -16.67 7.30 7.16
CA ILE A 219 -18.06 7.54 7.61
C ILE A 219 -18.10 8.56 8.75
N ALA A 220 -17.20 8.42 9.73
CA ALA A 220 -17.15 9.34 10.87
C ALA A 220 -16.84 10.77 10.39
N ASP A 221 -15.85 10.94 9.52
CA ASP A 221 -15.46 12.22 8.94
C ASP A 221 -16.57 12.82 8.06
N ILE A 222 -17.26 11.97 7.28
CA ILE A 222 -18.42 12.38 6.47
C ILE A 222 -19.57 12.84 7.37
N LYS A 223 -19.86 12.10 8.45
CA LYS A 223 -20.91 12.46 9.40
C LYS A 223 -20.59 13.77 10.11
N GLU A 224 -19.33 14.00 10.46
CA GLU A 224 -18.89 15.26 11.06
C GLU A 224 -18.98 16.44 10.08
N THR A 225 -18.62 16.22 8.82
CA THR A 225 -18.59 17.28 7.79
C THR A 225 -19.99 17.61 7.24
N PHE A 226 -20.86 16.62 7.09
CA PHE A 226 -22.15 16.74 6.40
C PHE A 226 -23.37 16.45 7.26
N GLY A 227 -23.20 15.96 8.49
CA GLY A 227 -24.31 15.65 9.41
C GLY A 227 -25.16 14.44 9.03
N VAL A 228 -24.72 13.64 8.05
CA VAL A 228 -25.47 12.48 7.54
C VAL A 228 -24.90 11.18 8.11
N ASP A 229 -25.78 10.31 8.62
CA ASP A 229 -25.39 8.96 9.00
C ASP A 229 -25.46 8.03 7.78
N VAL A 230 -24.31 7.50 7.36
CA VAL A 230 -24.22 6.56 6.23
C VAL A 230 -24.18 5.15 6.80
N PRO A 231 -25.22 4.32 6.59
CA PRO A 231 -25.21 2.94 7.08
C PRO A 231 -24.03 2.17 6.49
N ILE A 232 -23.30 1.42 7.32
CA ILE A 232 -22.12 0.69 6.88
C ILE A 232 -22.41 -0.32 5.76
N ILE A 233 -23.65 -0.82 5.70
CA ILE A 233 -24.13 -1.73 4.64
C ILE A 233 -24.05 -1.06 3.26
N LYS A 234 -24.35 0.25 3.18
CA LYS A 234 -24.26 1.01 1.93
C LYS A 234 -22.81 1.19 1.46
N LEU A 235 -21.81 1.03 2.33
CA LEU A 235 -20.42 1.01 1.88
C LEU A 235 -20.09 -0.26 1.12
N TYR A 236 -20.64 -1.42 1.49
CA TYR A 236 -20.31 -2.69 0.83
C TYR A 236 -20.94 -2.87 -0.57
N GLU A 237 -21.87 -2.01 -0.98
CA GLU A 237 -22.65 -2.15 -2.23
C GLU A 237 -22.05 -1.43 -3.47
N ASN A 238 -20.73 -1.18 -3.49
CA ASN A 238 -20.00 -0.33 -4.47
C ASN A 238 -19.91 1.14 -4.06
N LEU A 239 -19.05 1.43 -3.07
CA LEU A 239 -18.80 2.78 -2.59
C LEU A 239 -18.01 3.61 -3.59
N THR A 240 -18.70 4.36 -4.44
CA THR A 240 -18.11 5.39 -5.29
C THR A 240 -18.37 6.77 -4.70
N ILE A 241 -17.48 7.73 -4.98
CA ILE A 241 -17.69 9.13 -4.57
C ILE A 241 -18.98 9.68 -5.20
N ARG A 242 -19.30 9.27 -6.43
CA ARG A 242 -20.56 9.63 -7.11
C ARG A 242 -21.78 9.14 -6.32
N ALA A 243 -21.79 7.89 -5.87
CA ALA A 243 -22.90 7.33 -5.10
C ALA A 243 -23.08 8.07 -3.76
N LEU A 244 -21.97 8.39 -3.07
CA LEU A 244 -22.00 9.22 -1.86
C LEU A 244 -22.51 10.63 -2.17
N ALA A 245 -21.98 11.31 -3.19
CA ALA A 245 -22.42 12.63 -3.63
C ALA A 245 -23.93 12.68 -3.94
N GLN A 246 -24.45 11.63 -4.59
CA GLN A 246 -25.87 11.51 -4.90
C GLN A 246 -26.75 11.32 -3.65
N LEU A 247 -26.25 10.63 -2.62
CA LEU A 247 -26.94 10.56 -1.33
C LEU A 247 -27.09 11.95 -0.68
N PHE A 248 -26.10 12.84 -0.86
CA PHE A 248 -26.18 14.23 -0.37
C PHE A 248 -27.10 15.11 -1.22
N LEU A 249 -27.08 14.95 -2.54
CA LEU A 249 -27.93 15.72 -3.47
C LEU A 249 -29.41 15.33 -3.37
N SER A 250 -29.72 14.12 -2.93
CA SER A 250 -31.09 13.61 -2.81
C SER A 250 -31.83 14.05 -1.53
N GLY A 251 -31.18 14.80 -0.63
CA GLY A 251 -31.76 15.22 0.65
C GLY A 251 -32.09 14.04 1.59
N PRO A 252 -32.48 14.28 2.86
CA PRO A 252 -32.61 13.23 3.86
C PRO A 252 -33.88 12.40 3.62
N ALA A 253 -33.81 11.44 2.70
CA ALA A 253 -34.79 10.38 2.53
C ALA A 253 -34.20 9.03 2.95
N LEU A 254 -33.56 8.98 4.12
CA LEU A 254 -33.38 7.73 4.86
C LEU A 254 -34.28 7.80 6.10
N GLN A 255 -35.41 7.12 5.96
CA GLN A 255 -36.51 7.07 6.93
C GLN A 255 -36.04 6.58 8.33
N PRO A 256 -36.71 7.04 9.41
CA PRO A 256 -36.39 6.65 10.80
C PRO A 256 -36.65 5.18 11.15
N GLU A 257 -37.23 4.36 10.26
CA GLU A 257 -37.53 2.94 10.53
C GLU A 257 -36.30 2.05 10.70
N THR A 258 -35.20 2.34 10.00
CA THR A 258 -33.98 1.52 10.08
C THR A 258 -33.21 1.75 11.39
N ALA A 259 -33.23 2.99 11.91
CA ALA A 259 -32.60 3.34 13.17
C ALA A 259 -33.31 2.71 14.39
N ALA A 260 -34.65 2.66 14.35
CA ALA A 260 -35.45 2.05 15.41
C ALA A 260 -35.23 0.52 15.49
N LEU A 261 -35.22 -0.17 14.35
CA LEU A 261 -35.00 -1.61 14.27
C LEU A 261 -33.57 -2.00 14.73
N ASP A 262 -32.56 -1.20 14.35
CA ASP A 262 -31.17 -1.45 14.74
C ASP A 262 -30.93 -1.16 16.23
N GLN A 263 -31.66 -0.20 16.81
CA GLN A 263 -31.64 0.07 18.26
C GLN A 263 -32.33 -1.06 19.07
N GLN A 264 -33.43 -1.62 18.55
CA GLN A 264 -34.14 -2.74 19.15
C GLN A 264 -33.28 -4.02 19.15
N LEU A 265 -32.66 -4.35 18.00
CA LEU A 265 -31.75 -5.50 17.89
C LEU A 265 -30.49 -5.36 18.74
N ARG A 266 -29.99 -4.13 18.95
CA ARG A 266 -28.88 -3.85 19.88
C ARG A 266 -29.27 -4.08 21.34
N MET A 267 -30.48 -3.70 21.73
CA MET A 267 -31.00 -3.92 23.08
C MET A 267 -31.22 -5.41 23.36
N GLU A 268 -31.84 -6.15 22.45
CA GLU A 268 -32.02 -7.60 22.57
C GLU A 268 -30.68 -8.35 22.70
N ARG A 269 -29.67 -7.98 21.89
CA ARG A 269 -28.31 -8.55 21.97
C ARG A 269 -27.57 -8.17 23.26
N MET A 270 -27.90 -7.03 23.89
CA MET A 270 -27.36 -6.67 25.20
C MET A 270 -28.04 -7.47 26.32
N GLU A 271 -29.36 -7.66 26.25
CA GLU A 271 -30.11 -8.43 27.23
C GLU A 271 -29.75 -9.91 27.19
N HIS A 272 -29.62 -10.50 26.00
CA HIS A 272 -29.15 -11.88 25.83
C HIS A 272 -27.75 -12.09 26.42
N ARG A 273 -26.84 -11.12 26.27
CA ARG A 273 -25.51 -11.14 26.91
C ARG A 273 -25.56 -10.99 28.43
N ARG A 274 -26.48 -10.19 28.97
CA ARG A 274 -26.68 -10.04 30.43
C ARG A 274 -27.25 -11.32 31.05
N GLN A 275 -28.19 -11.98 30.37
CA GLN A 275 -28.77 -13.25 30.82
C GLN A 275 -27.74 -14.39 30.79
N TYR A 276 -26.95 -14.51 29.72
CA TYR A 276 -25.86 -15.48 29.65
C TYR A 276 -24.81 -15.28 30.76
N ARG A 277 -24.44 -14.02 31.03
CA ARG A 277 -23.48 -13.71 32.09
C ARG A 277 -24.03 -14.06 33.47
N ARG A 278 -25.32 -13.80 33.73
CA ARG A 278 -25.98 -14.19 34.99
C ARG A 278 -26.05 -15.70 35.19
N SER A 279 -26.35 -16.47 34.14
CA SER A 279 -26.41 -17.93 34.24
C SER A 279 -25.02 -18.56 34.41
N GLU A 280 -23.98 -18.00 33.79
CA GLU A 280 -22.59 -18.41 34.02
C GLU A 280 -22.10 -18.13 35.45
N PHE A 281 -22.42 -16.95 36.00
CA PHE A 281 -22.07 -16.64 37.39
C PHE A 281 -22.81 -17.54 38.39
N ALA A 282 -24.07 -17.90 38.12
CA ALA A 282 -24.84 -18.83 38.96
C ALA A 282 -24.30 -20.26 38.92
N LYS A 283 -23.83 -20.74 37.75
CA LYS A 283 -23.20 -22.06 37.60
C LYS A 283 -21.84 -22.13 38.32
N ARG A 284 -21.07 -21.04 38.33
CA ARG A 284 -19.78 -20.96 39.02
C ARG A 284 -19.86 -20.76 40.54
N SER A 285 -21.01 -20.34 41.07
CA SER A 285 -21.21 -20.17 42.52
C SER A 285 -21.93 -21.37 43.17
N ALA A 286 -22.36 -22.35 42.37
CA ALA A 286 -22.96 -23.60 42.82
C ALA A 286 -22.02 -24.82 42.71
N SER A 287 -20.75 -24.61 42.34
CA SER A 287 -19.69 -25.62 42.25
C SER A 287 -18.53 -25.23 43.14
#